data_AF-A0A2S5L2N7-F1
#
_entry.id   AF-A0A2S5L2N7-F1
#
_cell.length_a   1.000
_cell.length_b   1.000
_cell.length_c   1.000
_cell.angle_alpha   90.00
_cell.angle_beta   90.00
_cell.angle_gamma   90.00
#
_symmetry.space_group_name_H-M   'P 1'
#
loop_
_entity.id
_entity.type
_entity.pdbx_description
1 polymer ?
#
loop_
_entity_poly.entity_id
_entity_poly.type
_entity_poly.pdbx_seq_one_letter_code
_entity_poly.pdbx_strand_id
1 'polypeptide(L)'
;MELKELIRGARALVEAKEKRSITQTEMAGRIGIGYRTYLEYERGTNAPLAMKALLNLLTLLDDQEVVRVVREWTQHKEVANEQHK
;
A
#
# COMPACT_ATOMS: atom_id res chain seq x y z
N MET A 1 10.13 -3.65 13.24
CA MET A 1 9.92 -2.62 12.21
C MET A 1 8.57 -1.96 12.45
N GLU A 2 8.46 -0.64 12.36
CA GLU A 2 7.17 0.06 12.48
C GLU A 2 6.49 0.21 11.11
N LEU A 3 5.15 0.41 11.10
CA LEU A 3 4.36 0.59 9.87
C LEU A 3 4.91 1.72 8.98
N LYS A 4 5.35 2.84 9.58
CA LYS A 4 5.91 3.98 8.84
C LYS A 4 7.18 3.62 8.06
N GLU A 5 8.03 2.74 8.60
CA GLU A 5 9.25 2.30 7.93
C GLU A 5 8.93 1.34 6.78
N LEU A 6 7.93 0.47 6.96
CA LEU A 6 7.42 -0.38 5.88
C LEU A 6 6.84 0.44 4.73
N ILE A 7 6.07 1.49 5.03
CA ILE A 7 5.50 2.40 4.01
C ILE A 7 6.60 3.13 3.25
N ARG A 8 7.61 3.67 3.95
CA ARG A 8 8.77 4.32 3.32
C ARG A 8 9.56 3.36 2.44
N GLY A 9 9.80 2.14 2.93
CA GLY A 9 10.49 1.10 2.15
C GLY A 9 9.72 0.72 0.88
N ALA A 10 8.40 0.50 1.00
CA ALA A 10 7.54 0.22 -0.15
C ALA A 10 7.55 1.37 -1.17
N ARG A 11 7.46 2.62 -0.72
CA ARG A 11 7.58 3.81 -1.59
C ARG A 11 8.92 3.82 -2.33
N ALA A 12 10.03 3.61 -1.62
CA ALA A 12 11.37 3.62 -2.21
C ALA A 12 11.52 2.55 -3.30
N LEU A 13 10.91 1.37 -3.13
CA LEU A 13 10.88 0.33 -4.16
C LEU A 13 10.10 0.77 -5.41
N VAL A 14 8.99 1.48 -5.25
CA VAL A 14 8.22 2.03 -6.40
C VAL A 14 9.03 3.09 -7.13
N GLU A 15 9.65 4.03 -6.41
CA GLU A 15 10.49 5.07 -7.01
C GLU A 15 11.71 4.49 -7.73
N ALA A 16 12.37 3.47 -7.15
CA ALA A 16 13.48 2.76 -7.77
C ALA A 16 13.04 2.05 -9.07
N LYS A 17 11.87 1.41 -9.07
CA LYS A 17 11.29 0.76 -10.25
C LYS A 17 11.00 1.77 -11.37
N GLU A 18 10.53 2.96 -11.03
CA GLU A 18 10.18 4.02 -12.00
C GLU A 18 11.33 4.95 -12.35
N LYS A 19 12.49 4.81 -11.69
CA LYS A 19 13.69 5.65 -11.88
C LYS A 19 13.39 7.15 -11.70
N ARG A 20 12.44 7.49 -10.82
CA ARG A 20 12.11 8.88 -10.46
C ARG A 20 11.51 8.97 -9.08
N SER A 21 11.65 10.15 -8.47
CA SER A 21 10.91 10.49 -7.26
C SER A 21 9.41 10.62 -7.55
N ILE A 22 8.59 10.20 -6.60
CA ILE A 22 7.13 10.32 -6.65
C ILE A 22 6.72 11.23 -5.51
N THR A 23 5.87 12.22 -5.78
CA THR A 23 5.41 13.11 -4.71
C THR A 23 4.47 12.37 -3.76
N GLN A 24 4.39 12.81 -2.52
CA GLN A 24 3.45 12.25 -1.55
C GLN A 24 1.99 12.35 -2.03
N THR A 25 1.62 13.47 -2.68
CA THR A 25 0.29 13.65 -3.30
C THR A 25 0.03 12.62 -4.38
N GLU A 26 1.01 12.38 -5.26
CA GLU A 26 0.90 11.38 -6.33
C GLU A 26 0.77 9.97 -5.76
N MET A 27 1.60 9.61 -4.76
CA MET A 27 1.53 8.29 -4.13
C MET A 27 0.20 8.06 -3.41
N ALA A 28 -0.30 9.07 -2.69
CA ALA A 28 -1.60 9.05 -2.05
C ALA A 28 -2.73 8.79 -3.08
N GLY A 29 -2.69 9.48 -4.22
CA GLY A 29 -3.62 9.27 -5.33
C GLY A 29 -3.56 7.85 -5.90
N ARG A 30 -2.35 7.31 -6.12
CA ARG A 30 -2.16 5.95 -6.65
C ARG A 30 -2.72 4.86 -5.75
N ILE A 31 -2.62 5.02 -4.43
CA ILE A 31 -3.13 4.03 -3.47
C ILE A 31 -4.57 4.32 -3.01
N GLY A 32 -5.19 5.40 -3.50
CA GLY A 32 -6.60 5.72 -3.26
C GLY A 32 -6.89 6.31 -1.88
N ILE A 33 -5.97 7.09 -1.30
CA ILE A 33 -6.19 7.78 -0.02
C ILE A 33 -5.91 9.28 -0.14
N GLY A 34 -6.42 10.06 0.82
CA GLY A 34 -6.14 11.50 0.88
C GLY A 34 -4.68 11.80 1.25
N TYR A 35 -4.14 12.90 0.71
CA TYR A 35 -2.77 13.35 0.99
C TYR A 35 -2.46 13.48 2.49
N ARG A 36 -3.39 14.04 3.28
CA ARG A 36 -3.21 14.19 4.74
C ARG A 36 -3.10 12.83 5.45
N THR A 37 -3.92 11.86 5.04
CA THR A 37 -3.87 10.49 5.56
C THR A 37 -2.53 9.82 5.24
N TYR A 38 -2.04 10.00 4.01
CA TYR A 38 -0.72 9.49 3.60
C TYR A 38 0.42 10.08 4.45
N LEU A 39 0.40 11.40 4.67
CA LEU A 39 1.37 12.08 5.54
C LEU A 39 1.38 11.54 6.96
N GLU A 40 0.21 11.31 7.56
CA GLU A 40 0.09 10.76 8.91
C GLU A 40 0.67 9.34 9.00
N TYR A 41 0.46 8.53 7.97
CA TYR A 41 1.02 7.18 7.89
C TYR A 41 2.55 7.19 7.74
N GLU A 42 3.11 8.04 6.87
CA GLU A 42 4.58 8.19 6.72
C GLU A 42 5.27 8.77 7.97
N ARG A 43 4.56 9.60 8.75
CA ARG A 43 5.05 10.15 10.02
C ARG A 43 4.88 9.18 11.18
N GLY A 44 3.97 8.20 11.05
CA GLY A 44 3.60 7.27 12.11
C GLY A 44 2.70 7.88 13.19
N THR A 45 2.12 9.07 12.94
CA THR A 45 1.17 9.71 13.87
C THR A 45 -0.18 9.00 13.87
N ASN A 46 -0.49 8.27 12.80
CA ASN A 46 -1.64 7.38 12.69
C ASN A 46 -1.18 6.04 12.13
N ALA A 47 -1.53 4.95 12.80
CA ALA A 47 -1.16 3.60 12.40
C ALA A 47 -2.35 2.65 12.62
N PRO A 48 -3.32 2.60 11.68
CA PRO A 48 -4.57 1.88 11.86
C PRO A 48 -4.33 0.41 12.25
N LEU A 49 -5.07 -0.06 13.27
CA LEU A 49 -4.96 -1.44 13.75
C LEU A 49 -5.23 -2.46 12.63
N ALA A 50 -6.19 -2.17 11.75
CA ALA A 50 -6.51 -3.02 10.60
C ALA A 50 -5.31 -3.24 9.67
N MET A 51 -4.45 -2.23 9.42
CA MET A 51 -3.26 -2.40 8.59
C MET A 51 -2.25 -3.34 9.26
N LYS A 52 -2.05 -3.20 10.56
CA LYS A 52 -1.15 -4.08 11.32
C LYS A 52 -1.68 -5.51 11.37
N ALA A 53 -2.98 -5.68 11.61
CA ALA A 53 -3.63 -6.99 11.60
C ALA A 53 -3.53 -7.67 10.23
N LEU A 54 -3.71 -6.94 9.14
CA LEU A 54 -3.52 -7.45 7.78
C LEU A 54 -2.07 -7.87 7.53
N LEU A 55 -1.08 -7.06 7.93
CA LEU A 55 0.33 -7.44 7.81
C LEU A 55 0.64 -8.72 8.61
N ASN A 56 0.17 -8.80 9.85
CA ASN A 56 0.33 -10.01 10.67
C ASN A 56 -0.31 -11.24 10.01
N LEU A 57 -1.50 -11.07 9.40
CA LEU A 57 -2.15 -12.15 8.66
C LEU A 57 -1.32 -12.59 7.45
N LEU A 58 -0.78 -11.64 6.68
CA LEU A 58 0.09 -11.95 5.54
C LEU A 58 1.37 -12.68 5.96
N THR A 59 1.90 -12.44 7.17
CA THR A 59 3.08 -13.19 7.68
C THR A 59 2.80 -14.65 8.02
N LEU A 60 1.53 -15.08 8.07
CA LEU A 60 1.16 -16.49 8.28
C LEU A 60 1.14 -17.31 6.99
N LEU A 61 1.30 -16.65 5.84
CA LEU A 61 1.25 -17.25 4.52
C LEU A 61 2.67 -17.51 3.99
N ASP A 62 2.79 -18.43 3.03
CA ASP A 62 4.02 -18.57 2.27
C ASP A 62 4.18 -17.47 1.19
N ASP A 63 5.38 -17.38 0.60
CA ASP A 63 5.70 -16.34 -0.38
C ASP A 63 4.75 -16.34 -1.59
N GLN A 64 4.37 -17.52 -2.10
CA GLN A 64 3.47 -17.62 -3.25
C GLN A 64 2.04 -17.22 -2.87
N GLU A 65 1.61 -17.58 -1.68
CA GLU A 65 0.30 -17.22 -1.13
C GLU A 65 0.18 -15.72 -0.87
N VAL A 66 1.21 -15.08 -0.32
CA VAL A 66 1.26 -13.61 -0.16
C VAL A 66 1.08 -12.93 -1.52
N VAL A 67 1.83 -13.38 -2.53
CA VAL A 67 1.73 -12.83 -3.88
C VAL A 67 0.32 -13.04 -4.44
N ARG A 68 -0.26 -14.23 -4.31
CA ARG A 68 -1.61 -14.54 -4.78
C ARG A 68 -2.64 -13.58 -4.16
N VAL A 69 -2.69 -13.48 -2.82
CA VAL A 69 -3.67 -12.64 -2.11
C VAL A 69 -3.55 -11.16 -2.49
N VAL A 70 -2.32 -10.63 -2.57
CA VAL A 70 -2.10 -9.22 -2.94
C VAL A 70 -2.50 -8.96 -4.40
N ARG A 71 -2.29 -9.92 -5.31
CA ARG A 71 -2.64 -9.78 -6.73
C ARG A 71 -4.15 -9.90 -6.97
N GLU A 72 -4.83 -10.81 -6.29
CA GLU A 72 -6.30 -10.93 -6.33
C GLU A 72 -6.98 -9.61 -5.90
N TRP A 73 -6.47 -8.96 -4.85
CA TRP A 73 -6.95 -7.63 -4.44
C TRP A 73 -6.85 -6.57 -5.55
N THR A 74 -5.84 -6.67 -6.41
CA THR A 74 -5.66 -5.74 -7.54
C THR A 74 -6.70 -6.02 -8.64
N GLN A 75 -6.92 -7.29 -8.98
CA GLN A 75 -7.89 -7.70 -10.01
C GLN A 75 -9.33 -7.29 -9.66
N HIS A 76 -9.70 -7.39 -8.37
CA HIS A 76 -11.02 -6.95 -7.91
C HIS A 76 -11.23 -5.43 -8.05
N LYS A 77 -10.17 -4.63 -7.93
CA LYS A 77 -10.24 -3.18 -8.16
C LYS A 77 -10.49 -2.82 -9.63
N GLU A 78 -9.93 -3.59 -10.56
CA GLU A 78 -10.10 -3.35 -12.00
C GLU A 78 -11.53 -3.68 -12.46
N VAL A 79 -12.07 -4.84 -12.06
CA VAL A 79 -13.45 -5.24 -12.36
C VAL A 79 -14.48 -4.27 -11.77
N ALA A 80 -14.27 -3.77 -10.55
CA ALA A 80 -15.17 -2.81 -9.93
C ALA A 80 -15.20 -1.45 -10.65
N ASN A 81 -14.08 -1.02 -11.25
CA ASN A 81 -13.98 0.25 -11.97
C ASN A 81 -14.56 0.17 -13.40
N GLU A 82 -14.61 -1.01 -14.00
CA GLU A 82 -15.23 -1.24 -15.32
C GLU A 82 -16.76 -1.31 -15.26
N GLN A 83 -17.33 -1.79 -14.14
CA GLN A 83 -18.78 -1.87 -13.95
C GLN A 83 -19.47 -0.53 -13.67
N HIS A 84 -18.71 0.54 -13.44
CA HIS A 84 -19.20 1.89 -13.13
C HIS A 84 -18.85 2.93 -14.20
N LYS A 85 -18.41 2.48 -15.38
CA LYS A 85 -18.25 3.30 -16.60
C LYS A 85 -19.39 3.04 -17.57
#